data_AF-A0A7S2QRA6-F1
#
_entry.id   AF-A0A7S2QRA6-F1
#
_cell.length_a   1.000
_cell.length_b   1.000
_cell.length_c   1.000
_cell.angle_alpha   90.00
_cell.angle_beta   90.00
_cell.angle_gamma   90.00
#
_symmetry.space_group_name_H-M   'P 1'
#
loop_
_entity.id
_entity.type
_entity.pdbx_description
1 polymer ?
#
loop_
_entity_poly.entity_id
_entity_poly.type
_entity_poly.pdbx_seq_one_letter_code
_entity_poly.pdbx_strand_id
1 'polypeptide(L)'
;TGNSPPPLAMHASTTITKKSNDNTTGNKSSNDNTTGNRHDRFLVVHGGSRTFDLAMGTNELYLLNLSTFEWSQPTHVTGTQPSARYGHKMCELEEKGEVLLFGGADD
;
A
#
# COMPACT_ATOMS: atom_id res chain seq x y z
N THR A 1 -15.98 -11.11 4.22
CA THR A 1 -15.26 -10.86 2.95
C THR A 1 -14.25 -9.71 3.08
N GLY A 2 -13.49 -9.59 4.18
CA GLY A 2 -12.51 -8.50 4.37
C GLY A 2 -11.28 -8.79 5.24
N ASN A 3 -11.13 -10.01 5.77
CA ASN A 3 -10.08 -10.33 6.75
C ASN A 3 -9.06 -11.37 6.27
N SER A 4 -9.18 -11.88 5.05
CA SER A 4 -8.21 -12.85 4.56
C SER A 4 -7.02 -12.09 3.97
N PRO A 5 -5.79 -12.36 4.43
CA PRO A 5 -4.61 -11.75 3.83
C PRO A 5 -4.50 -12.18 2.37
N PRO A 6 -3.84 -11.37 1.52
CA PRO A 6 -3.57 -11.80 0.15
C PRO A 6 -2.81 -13.12 0.14
N PRO A 7 -2.91 -13.92 -0.95
CA PRO A 7 -2.07 -15.09 -1.11
C PRO A 7 -0.61 -14.70 -0.89
N LEU A 8 0.10 -15.44 -0.03
CA LEU A 8 1.47 -15.14 0.37
C LEU A 8 2.39 -15.19 -0.86
N ALA A 9 2.62 -14.04 -1.48
CA ALA A 9 3.63 -13.89 -2.52
C ALA A 9 5.00 -13.78 -1.84
N MET A 10 5.91 -14.70 -2.15
CA MET A 10 7.28 -14.60 -1.67
C MET A 10 8.01 -13.47 -2.40
N HIS A 11 8.98 -12.85 -1.75
CA HIS A 11 9.73 -11.73 -2.34
C HIS A 11 8.84 -10.54 -2.78
N ALA A 12 7.63 -10.42 -2.21
CA ALA A 12 6.82 -9.22 -2.31
C ALA A 12 7.53 -8.06 -1.60
N SER A 13 7.27 -6.84 -2.06
CA SER A 13 7.77 -5.64 -1.40
C SER A 13 6.69 -5.03 -0.54
N THR A 14 7.10 -4.39 0.56
CA THR A 14 6.17 -3.69 1.45
C THR A 14 6.69 -2.32 1.84
N THR A 15 5.77 -1.37 2.01
CA THR A 15 6.05 -0.06 2.63
C THR A 15 4.82 0.40 3.41
N ILE A 16 5.00 1.31 4.37
CA ILE A 16 3.87 1.97 5.03
C ILE A 16 3.66 3.31 4.33
N THR A 17 2.40 3.70 4.14
CA THR A 17 2.03 5.00 3.58
C THR A 17 0.97 5.70 4.41
N LYS A 18 0.96 7.03 4.39
CA LYS A 18 -0.14 7.85 4.91
C LYS A 18 -1.10 8.22 3.80
N LYS A 19 -2.41 8.01 4.00
CA LYS A 19 -3.41 8.68 3.18
C LYS A 19 -3.57 10.11 3.68
N SER A 20 -3.23 11.08 2.85
CA SER A 20 -3.57 12.48 3.10
C SER A 20 -5.10 12.62 3.12
N ASN A 21 -5.68 12.98 4.27
CA ASN A 21 -7.06 13.44 4.35
C ASN A 21 -7.04 14.94 4.13
N ASP A 22 -7.06 15.38 2.88
CA ASP A 22 -7.19 16.80 2.58
C ASP A 22 -8.67 17.18 2.66
N ASN A 23 -9.17 17.38 3.89
CA ASN A 23 -10.44 18.08 4.12
C ASN A 23 -10.48 18.71 5.52
N THR A 24 -9.66 19.75 5.72
CA THR A 24 -9.70 20.59 6.93
C THR A 24 -10.30 21.96 6.63
N THR A 25 -11.53 22.02 6.10
CA THR A 25 -12.35 23.24 6.05
C THR A 25 -13.74 23.02 6.66
N GLY A 26 -13.78 22.51 7.89
CA GLY A 26 -15.02 22.35 8.66
C GLY A 26 -14.79 22.70 10.13
N ASN A 27 -15.13 23.93 10.48
CA ASN A 27 -15.44 24.46 11.83
C ASN A 27 -15.04 23.56 13.03
N LYS A 28 -13.82 23.74 13.58
CA LYS A 28 -13.43 23.07 14.84
C LYS A 28 -14.11 23.76 16.02
N SER A 29 -15.10 23.10 16.61
CA SER A 29 -15.65 23.47 17.92
C SER A 29 -14.57 23.34 19.00
N SER A 30 -14.49 24.33 19.89
CA SER A 30 -13.37 24.59 20.80
C SER A 30 -13.16 23.57 21.96
N ASN A 31 -13.75 22.38 21.95
CA ASN A 31 -13.78 21.52 23.14
C ASN A 31 -13.32 20.05 23.00
N ASP A 32 -12.67 19.68 21.90
CA ASP A 32 -12.22 18.30 21.73
C ASP A 32 -10.71 18.18 22.00
N ASN A 33 -10.34 17.74 23.21
CA ASN A 33 -8.95 17.40 23.58
C ASN A 33 -8.43 16.09 22.91
N THR A 34 -8.93 15.72 21.72
CA THR A 34 -8.70 14.38 21.13
C THR A 34 -8.68 14.30 19.60
N THR A 35 -8.27 15.35 18.86
CA THR A 35 -8.21 15.26 17.39
C THR A 35 -6.88 15.73 16.79
N GLY A 36 -5.79 15.12 17.23
CA GLY A 36 -4.58 15.08 16.40
C GLY A 36 -4.91 14.35 15.10
N ASN A 37 -4.58 14.95 13.94
CA ASN A 37 -4.77 14.40 12.60
C ASN A 37 -4.49 12.89 12.55
N ARG A 38 -5.52 12.05 12.66
CA ARG A 38 -5.39 10.62 12.41
C ARG A 38 -5.41 10.45 10.90
N HIS A 39 -4.22 10.54 10.30
CA HIS A 39 -4.01 10.06 8.94
C HIS A 39 -4.13 8.54 8.96
N ASP A 40 -5.04 7.99 8.17
CA ASP A 40 -5.11 6.54 8.00
C ASP A 40 -3.80 6.06 7.37
N ARG A 41 -3.16 5.10 8.03
CA ARG A 41 -1.91 4.49 7.56
C ARG A 41 -2.21 3.13 6.95
N PHE A 42 -1.59 2.87 5.81
CA PHE A 42 -1.73 1.62 5.08
C PHE A 42 -0.38 0.93 4.95
N LEU A 43 -0.33 -0.36 5.24
CA LEU A 43 0.73 -1.21 4.72
C LEU A 43 0.39 -1.52 3.27
N VAL A 44 1.28 -1.12 2.37
CA VAL A 44 1.22 -1.38 0.94
C VAL A 44 2.04 -2.62 0.65
N VAL A 45 1.46 -3.59 -0.05
CA VAL A 45 2.13 -4.80 -0.52
C VAL A 45 2.03 -4.83 -2.03
N HIS A 46 3.17 -4.98 -2.72
CA HIS A 46 3.19 -5.07 -4.18
C HIS A 46 4.06 -6.24 -4.66
N GLY A 47 3.57 -6.90 -5.70
CA GLY A 47 4.27 -7.93 -6.46
C GLY A 47 4.76 -9.12 -5.64
N GLY A 48 5.90 -9.67 -6.03
CA GLY A 48 6.44 -10.93 -5.51
C GLY A 48 6.25 -12.07 -6.49
N SER A 49 6.48 -13.30 -6.04
CA SER A 49 6.29 -14.53 -6.79
C SER A 49 5.26 -15.42 -6.11
N ARG A 50 4.37 -16.01 -6.91
CA ARG A 50 3.41 -17.04 -6.45
C ARG A 50 4.03 -18.43 -6.36
N THR A 51 5.20 -18.62 -6.96
CA THR A 51 5.94 -19.88 -7.02
C THR A 51 7.30 -19.77 -6.36
N PHE A 52 7.84 -20.90 -5.89
CA PHE A 52 9.15 -20.98 -5.25
C PHE A 52 10.33 -20.76 -6.20
N ASP A 53 10.16 -21.10 -7.47
CA ASP A 53 11.18 -20.93 -8.52
C ASP A 53 11.30 -19.49 -9.06
N LEU A 54 10.47 -18.58 -8.55
CA LEU A 54 10.39 -17.18 -8.99
C LEU A 54 10.01 -16.99 -10.46
N ALA A 55 9.53 -18.04 -11.15
CA ALA A 55 9.17 -17.97 -12.57
C ALA A 55 7.84 -17.25 -12.84
N MET A 56 7.06 -16.94 -11.80
CA MET A 56 5.75 -16.30 -11.91
C MET A 56 5.64 -15.09 -11.00
N GLY A 57 6.20 -13.97 -11.49
CA GLY A 57 5.99 -12.66 -10.88
C GLY A 57 4.51 -12.25 -10.85
N THR A 58 4.15 -11.37 -9.93
CA THR A 58 2.85 -10.69 -9.90
C THR A 58 3.03 -9.18 -9.83
N ASN A 59 2.02 -8.42 -10.29
CA ASN A 59 1.90 -6.97 -10.12
C ASN A 59 0.68 -6.60 -9.25
N GLU A 60 0.20 -7.56 -8.47
CA GLU A 60 -0.89 -7.33 -7.51
C GLU A 60 -0.49 -6.31 -6.46
N LEU A 61 -1.46 -5.48 -6.07
CA LEU A 61 -1.34 -4.44 -5.07
C LEU A 61 -2.37 -4.68 -3.99
N TYR A 62 -1.93 -4.79 -2.74
CA TYR A 62 -2.79 -4.93 -1.59
C TYR A 62 -2.52 -3.85 -0.56
N LEU A 63 -3.58 -3.41 0.10
CA LEU A 63 -3.53 -2.43 1.18
C LEU A 63 -4.11 -3.05 2.44
N LEU A 64 -3.36 -3.00 3.54
CA LEU A 64 -3.86 -3.29 4.87
C LEU A 64 -4.03 -1.96 5.61
N ASN A 65 -5.27 -1.64 5.97
CA ASN A 65 -5.54 -0.51 6.86
C ASN A 65 -5.00 -0.85 8.25
N LEU A 66 -4.04 -0.08 8.75
CA LEU A 66 -3.38 -0.36 10.03
C LEU A 66 -4.22 0.06 11.25
N SER A 67 -5.32 0.79 11.04
CA SER A 67 -6.29 1.13 12.09
C SER A 67 -7.33 0.02 12.25
N THR A 68 -7.83 -0.54 11.15
CA THR A 68 -8.92 -1.53 11.16
C THR A 68 -8.44 -2.98 11.00
N PHE A 69 -7.19 -3.17 10.57
CA PHE A 69 -6.64 -4.48 10.19
C PHE A 69 -7.41 -5.18 9.07
N GLU A 70 -8.08 -4.40 8.21
CA GLU A 70 -8.80 -4.92 7.05
C GLU A 70 -7.95 -4.82 5.78
N TRP A 71 -8.00 -5.89 4.99
CA TRP A 71 -7.33 -5.97 3.70
C TRP A 71 -8.25 -5.46 2.60
N SER A 72 -7.67 -4.75 1.64
CA SER A 72 -8.36 -4.31 0.43
C SER A 72 -7.43 -4.39 -0.77
N GLN A 73 -8.02 -4.59 -1.95
CA GLN A 73 -7.34 -4.50 -3.23
C GLN A 73 -7.88 -3.25 -3.94
N PRO A 74 -7.02 -2.28 -4.31
CA PRO A 74 -7.45 -1.09 -5.03
C PRO A 74 -8.14 -1.49 -6.34
N THR A 75 -9.38 -1.03 -6.54
CA THR A 75 -10.16 -1.28 -7.76
C THR A 75 -9.86 -0.27 -8.86
N HIS A 76 -9.21 0.83 -8.52
CA HIS A 76 -8.87 1.90 -9.45
C HIS A 76 -7.40 2.29 -9.25
N VAL A 77 -6.58 2.00 -10.26
CA VAL A 77 -5.18 2.42 -10.34
C VAL A 77 -5.04 3.18 -11.66
N THR A 78 -4.54 4.41 -11.59
CA THR A 78 -4.32 5.27 -12.76
C THR A 78 -2.86 5.24 -13.19
N GLY A 79 -2.60 5.47 -14.48
CA GLY A 79 -1.25 5.47 -15.04
C GLY A 79 -0.80 4.09 -15.51
N THR A 80 0.49 3.96 -15.84
CA THR A 80 1.06 2.69 -16.30
C THR A 80 1.41 1.83 -15.10
N GLN A 81 0.76 0.66 -14.99
CA GLN A 81 1.07 -0.29 -13.95
C GLN A 81 2.47 -0.89 -14.16
N PRO A 82 3.29 -1.08 -13.09
CA PRO A 82 4.54 -1.81 -13.20
C PRO A 82 4.32 -3.22 -13.75
N SER A 83 5.32 -3.74 -14.49
CA SER A 83 5.36 -5.15 -14.86
C SER A 83 5.33 -6.03 -13.61
N ALA A 84 4.75 -7.22 -13.77
CA ALA A 84 4.79 -8.27 -12.76
C ALA A 84 6.24 -8.55 -12.38
N ARG A 85 6.56 -8.51 -11.09
CA ARG A 85 7.96 -8.54 -10.64
C ARG A 85 8.13 -9.05 -9.23
N TYR A 86 9.30 -9.60 -8.94
CA TYR A 86 9.68 -10.09 -7.62
C TYR A 86 11.03 -9.51 -7.18
N GLY A 87 11.29 -9.53 -5.87
CA GLY A 87 12.57 -9.10 -5.29
C GLY A 87 12.82 -7.58 -5.29
N HIS A 88 11.89 -6.79 -5.82
CA HIS A 88 11.94 -5.34 -5.85
C HIS A 88 11.83 -4.70 -4.45
N LYS A 89 12.05 -3.39 -4.38
CA LYS A 89 11.94 -2.58 -3.17
C LYS A 89 10.93 -1.45 -3.38
N MET A 90 10.26 -1.08 -2.29
CA MET A 90 9.37 0.07 -2.22
C MET A 90 9.85 1.01 -1.12
N CYS A 91 9.74 2.31 -1.37
CA CYS A 91 10.06 3.37 -0.42
C CYS A 91 8.99 4.47 -0.48
N GLU A 92 8.48 4.88 0.68
CA GLU A 92 7.57 6.03 0.76
C GLU A 92 8.33 7.34 0.54
N LEU A 93 7.78 8.19 -0.31
CA LEU A 93 8.13 9.60 -0.43
C LEU A 93 7.08 10.42 0.32
N GLU A 94 7.27 10.58 1.63
CA GLU A 94 6.28 11.18 2.53
C GLU A 94 5.83 12.57 2.06
N GLU A 95 6.76 13.41 1.62
CA GLU A 95 6.48 14.78 1.16
C GLU A 95 5.53 14.83 -0.05
N LYS A 96 5.51 13.77 -0.87
CA LYS A 96 4.68 13.68 -2.07
C LYS A 96 3.46 12.78 -1.88
N GLY A 97 3.41 12.00 -0.80
CA GLY A 97 2.41 10.94 -0.64
C GLY A 97 2.52 9.85 -1.72
N GLU A 98 3.74 9.61 -2.24
CA GLU A 98 4.01 8.66 -3.31
C GLU A 98 4.83 7.47 -2.80
N VAL A 99 4.82 6.37 -3.53
CA VAL A 99 5.72 5.23 -3.30
C VAL A 99 6.62 5.05 -4.52
N LEU A 100 7.93 5.08 -4.30
CA LEU A 100 8.90 4.68 -5.31
C LEU A 100 9.05 3.16 -5.30
N LEU A 101 8.95 2.58 -6.49
CA LEU A 101 9.25 1.19 -6.75
C LEU A 101 10.54 1.10 -7.57
N PHE A 102 11.50 0.28 -7.14
CA PHE A 102 12.77 0.12 -7.86
C PHE A 102 13.37 -1.28 -7.73
N GLY A 103 14.17 -1.65 -8.73
CA GLY A 103 14.83 -2.96 -8.84
C GLY A 103 13.87 -4.12 -9.06
N GLY A 104 14.35 -5.33 -8.74
CA GLY A 104 13.66 -6.59 -8.98
C GLY A 104 13.89 -7.15 -10.38
N ALA A 105 13.24 -8.27 -10.64
CA ALA A 105 13.22 -8.99 -11.92
C ALA A 105 11.76 -9.13 -12.39
N ASP A 106 11.55 -9.11 -13.70
CA ASP A 106 10.23 -9.19 -14.37
C ASP A 106 10.18 -10.24 -15.50
N ASP A 107 11.15 -11.15 -15.46
CA ASP A 107 11.41 -12.28 -16.36
C ASP A 107 10.32 -13.36 -16.30
#